data_AF-A0A0N4UYG5-F1
#
_entry.id   AF-A0A0N4UYG5-F1
#
_cell.length_a   1.000
_cell.length_b   1.000
_cell.length_c   1.000
_cell.angle_alpha   90.00
_cell.angle_beta   90.00
_cell.angle_gamma   90.00
#
_symmetry.space_group_name_H-M   'P 1'
#
loop_
_entity.id
_entity.type
_entity.pdbx_description
1 polymer ?
#
loop_
_entity_poly.entity_id
_entity_poly.type
_entity_poly.pdbx_seq_one_letter_code
_entity_poly.pdbx_strand_id
1 'polypeptide(L)'
;MYVAVSVWDATGEVRRYLKQAPKDEVKVERIRKMSRRIDLMGSNEYQTFSKARLCSMISSSGKKSENATSRFLKWLNFPKVTVDTILLLSYITSEMVYVIVEGACIARNDEDSSHFVNEPPENSLQLRHYEQSLRKSRGYMEHGNVLIGYY
;
A
#
# COMPACT_ATOMS: atom_id res chain seq x y z
N MET A 1 13.40 -13.41 6.54
CA MET A 1 12.45 -12.29 6.76
C MET A 1 12.87 -11.36 7.89
N TYR A 2 13.44 -11.85 9.01
CA TYR A 2 13.83 -11.01 10.17
C TYR A 2 15.16 -10.24 10.07
N VAL A 3 15.97 -10.48 9.04
CA VAL A 3 17.28 -9.80 8.86
C VAL A 3 17.09 -8.33 8.46
N ALA A 4 16.01 -7.99 7.74
CA ALA A 4 15.70 -6.60 7.42
C ALA A 4 15.20 -5.84 8.65
N VAL A 5 14.44 -6.49 9.53
CA VAL A 5 13.94 -5.91 10.80
C VAL A 5 15.09 -5.49 11.70
N SER A 6 16.19 -6.25 11.67
CA SER A 6 17.34 -5.95 12.52
C SER A 6 18.11 -4.67 12.18
N VAL A 7 17.88 -4.09 11.00
CA VAL A 7 18.56 -2.87 10.55
C VAL A 7 17.93 -1.60 11.15
N TRP A 8 16.65 -1.66 11.57
CA TRP A 8 15.91 -0.48 12.04
C TRP A 8 15.28 -0.66 13.44
N ASP A 9 15.15 -1.90 13.92
CA ASP A 9 14.76 -2.19 15.29
C ASP A 9 15.95 -1.99 16.25
N ALA A 10 16.32 -0.72 16.44
CA ALA A 10 17.46 -0.30 17.27
C ALA A 10 17.28 -0.69 18.74
N THR A 11 16.04 -0.76 19.23
CA THR A 11 15.70 -1.14 20.60
C THR A 11 15.53 -2.65 20.79
N GLY A 12 15.38 -3.42 19.70
CA GLY A 12 15.12 -4.86 19.75
C GLY A 12 13.68 -5.22 20.14
N GLU A 13 12.84 -4.22 20.37
CA GLU A 13 11.46 -4.39 20.84
C GLU A 13 10.57 -4.97 19.75
N VAL A 14 10.76 -4.56 18.50
CA VAL A 14 9.98 -5.09 17.37
C VAL A 14 10.29 -6.57 17.16
N ARG A 15 11.57 -6.97 17.22
CA ARG A 15 11.96 -8.38 17.16
C ARG A 15 11.42 -9.19 18.33
N ARG A 16 11.46 -8.64 19.55
CA ARG A 16 10.93 -9.32 20.74
C ARG A 16 9.43 -9.52 20.61
N TYR A 17 8.70 -8.48 20.19
CA TYR A 17 7.26 -8.55 19.91
C TYR A 17 6.96 -9.60 18.85
N LEU A 18 7.61 -9.57 17.69
CA LEU A 18 7.34 -10.53 16.61
C LEU A 18 7.66 -12.00 16.98
N LYS A 19 8.59 -12.24 17.92
CA LYS A 19 8.87 -13.59 18.44
C LYS A 19 7.80 -14.09 19.42
N GLN A 20 7.18 -13.18 20.15
CA GLN A 20 6.19 -13.48 21.19
C GLN A 20 4.74 -13.33 20.70
N ALA A 21 4.55 -12.66 19.56
CA ALA A 21 3.26 -12.37 19.00
C ALA A 21 2.53 -13.70 18.68
N PRO A 22 1.27 -13.86 19.12
CA PRO A 22 0.42 -14.95 18.65
C PRO A 22 0.28 -14.87 17.13
N LYS A 23 -0.25 -15.94 16.51
CA LYS A 23 -0.53 -15.99 15.06
C LYS A 23 -1.08 -14.63 14.60
N ASP A 24 -0.36 -13.99 13.69
CA ASP A 24 -0.71 -12.69 13.15
C ASP A 24 -2.03 -12.81 12.35
N GLU A 25 -3.15 -12.62 13.05
CA GLU A 25 -4.49 -12.77 12.50
C GLU A 25 -4.73 -11.80 11.34
N VAL A 26 -4.13 -10.61 11.41
CA VAL A 26 -4.18 -9.59 10.36
C VAL A 26 -3.48 -10.10 9.10
N LYS A 27 -2.28 -10.66 9.23
CA LYS A 27 -1.57 -11.30 8.11
C LYS A 27 -2.37 -12.47 7.54
N VAL A 28 -2.97 -13.31 8.40
CA VAL A 28 -3.79 -14.44 7.97
C VAL A 28 -5.01 -13.96 7.18
N GLU A 29 -5.73 -12.96 7.66
CA GLU A 29 -6.90 -12.42 6.98
C GLU A 29 -6.52 -11.71 5.68
N ARG A 30 -5.38 -11.01 5.65
CA ARG A 30 -4.83 -10.41 4.42
C ARG A 30 -4.55 -11.48 3.36
N ILE A 31 -3.94 -12.59 3.74
CA ILE A 31 -3.69 -13.73 2.84
C ILE A 31 -5.02 -14.31 2.36
N ARG A 32 -5.99 -14.53 3.25
CA ARG A 32 -7.33 -15.04 2.88
C ARG A 32 -8.08 -14.14 1.91
N LYS A 33 -8.09 -12.82 2.15
CA LYS A 33 -8.72 -11.83 1.27
C LYS A 33 -8.06 -11.81 -0.10
N MET A 34 -6.72 -11.92 -0.14
CA MET A 34 -5.97 -12.02 -1.39
C MET A 34 -6.29 -13.31 -2.16
N SER A 35 -6.30 -14.46 -1.49
CA SER A 35 -6.67 -15.74 -2.10
C SER A 35 -8.08 -15.70 -2.70
N ARG A 36 -9.07 -15.21 -1.94
CA ARG A 36 -10.45 -15.04 -2.44
C ARG A 36 -10.52 -14.18 -3.70
N ARG A 37 -9.70 -13.11 -3.78
CA ARG A 37 -9.64 -12.26 -4.99
C ARG A 37 -9.01 -13.00 -6.16
N ILE A 38 -7.90 -13.70 -5.94
CA ILE A 38 -7.20 -14.46 -6.99
C ILE A 38 -8.09 -15.57 -7.56
N ASP A 39 -8.87 -16.25 -6.71
CA ASP A 39 -9.76 -17.34 -7.14
C ASP A 39 -10.88 -16.87 -8.09
N LEU A 40 -11.23 -15.58 -8.03
CA LEU A 40 -12.22 -14.95 -8.92
C LEU A 40 -11.60 -14.43 -10.23
N MET A 41 -10.27 -14.34 -10.32
CA MET A 41 -9.59 -13.78 -11.48
C MET A 41 -9.41 -14.81 -12.59
N GLY A 42 -9.69 -14.40 -13.82
CA GLY A 42 -9.31 -15.18 -15.01
C GLY A 42 -7.79 -15.20 -15.22
N SER A 43 -7.28 -16.11 -16.05
CA SER A 43 -5.83 -16.26 -16.31
C SER A 43 -5.17 -14.95 -16.79
N ASN A 44 -5.80 -14.22 -17.71
CA ASN A 44 -5.27 -12.95 -18.22
C ASN A 44 -5.28 -11.83 -17.16
N GLU A 45 -6.34 -11.78 -16.35
CA GLU A 45 -6.46 -10.82 -15.26
C GLU A 45 -5.42 -11.10 -14.17
N TYR A 46 -5.23 -12.37 -13.80
CA TYR A 46 -4.19 -12.78 -12.86
C TYR A 46 -2.78 -12.42 -13.35
N GLN A 47 -2.48 -12.59 -14.65
CA GLN A 47 -1.20 -12.17 -15.22
C GLN A 47 -1.00 -10.66 -15.09
N THR A 48 -2.03 -9.87 -15.37
CA THR A 48 -1.99 -8.40 -15.25
C THR A 48 -1.81 -7.98 -13.80
N PHE A 49 -2.57 -8.59 -12.89
CA PHE A 49 -2.45 -8.42 -11.45
C PHE A 49 -1.03 -8.76 -10.94
N SER A 50 -0.47 -9.90 -11.36
CA SER A 50 0.86 -10.35 -10.95
C SER A 50 1.95 -9.37 -11.41
N LYS A 51 1.85 -8.86 -12.65
CA LYS A 51 2.75 -7.81 -13.16
C LYS A 51 2.63 -6.54 -12.32
N ALA A 52 1.41 -6.05 -12.09
CA ALA A 52 1.16 -4.86 -11.29
C ALA A 52 1.67 -5.00 -9.85
N ARG A 53 1.51 -6.17 -9.23
CA ARG A 53 1.98 -6.47 -7.87
C ARG A 53 3.50 -6.45 -7.74
N LEU A 54 4.21 -6.78 -8.81
CA LEU A 54 5.68 -6.74 -8.86
C LEU A 54 6.22 -5.33 -9.18
N CYS A 55 5.35 -4.40 -9.60
CA CYS A 55 5.73 -3.00 -9.75
C CYS A 55 5.99 -2.39 -8.38
N SER A 56 7.13 -1.72 -8.26
CA SER A 56 7.57 -1.00 -7.08
C SER A 56 8.01 0.40 -7.49
N MET A 57 8.05 1.35 -6.55
CA MET A 57 8.57 2.70 -6.80
C MET A 57 10.04 2.66 -7.22
N ILE A 58 10.74 1.56 -6.88
CA ILE A 58 12.11 1.28 -7.30
C ILE A 58 12.19 -0.03 -8.10
N SER A 59 12.92 0.01 -9.22
CA SER A 59 13.13 -1.16 -10.09
C SER A 59 14.09 -2.16 -9.44
N SER A 60 13.90 -3.45 -9.73
CA SER A 60 14.86 -4.51 -9.43
C SER A 60 16.13 -4.33 -10.26
N SER A 61 17.20 -3.91 -9.56
CA SER A 61 18.63 -3.85 -9.94
C SER A 61 19.05 -3.13 -11.25
N GLY A 62 20.33 -2.72 -11.30
CA GLY A 62 20.98 -2.08 -12.45
C GLY A 62 20.79 -0.57 -12.56
N LYS A 63 21.36 0.07 -13.61
CA LYS A 63 21.34 1.53 -13.82
C LYS A 63 19.93 2.14 -13.86
N LYS A 64 18.93 1.38 -14.33
CA LYS A 64 17.52 1.81 -14.30
C LYS A 64 16.98 1.95 -12.87
N SER A 65 17.47 1.14 -11.94
CA SER A 65 17.13 1.19 -10.51
C SER A 65 17.70 2.45 -9.83
N GLU A 66 18.92 2.87 -10.17
CA GLU A 66 19.54 4.08 -9.62
C GLU A 66 18.77 5.35 -10.03
N ASN A 67 18.37 5.44 -11.30
CA ASN A 67 17.60 6.57 -11.80
C ASN A 67 16.19 6.62 -11.18
N ALA A 68 15.52 5.48 -11.05
CA ALA A 68 14.22 5.39 -10.38
C ALA A 68 14.32 5.81 -8.91
N THR A 69 15.34 5.31 -8.20
CA THR A 69 15.64 5.67 -6.81
C THR A 69 15.88 7.18 -6.65
N SER A 70 16.70 7.78 -7.53
CA SER A 70 16.98 9.21 -7.51
C SER A 70 15.72 10.05 -7.73
N ARG A 71 14.86 9.66 -8.68
CA ARG A 71 13.57 10.32 -8.91
C ARG A 71 12.64 10.18 -7.71
N PHE A 72 12.57 9.00 -7.10
CA PHE A 72 11.73 8.73 -5.93
C PHE A 72 12.15 9.58 -4.73
N LEU A 73 13.45 9.60 -4.39
CA LEU A 73 13.97 10.43 -3.31
C LEU A 73 13.79 11.92 -3.58
N LYS A 74 13.99 12.36 -4.82
CA LYS A 74 13.73 13.75 -5.23
C LYS A 74 12.25 14.11 -5.07
N TRP A 75 11.34 13.23 -5.45
CA TRP A 75 9.90 13.44 -5.28
C TRP A 75 9.51 13.57 -3.80
N LEU A 76 10.12 12.76 -2.93
CA LEU A 76 9.94 12.86 -1.48
C LEU A 76 10.67 14.05 -0.84
N ASN A 77 11.46 14.81 -1.61
CA ASN A 77 12.39 15.82 -1.09
C ASN A 77 13.29 15.27 0.03
N PHE A 78 13.75 14.02 -0.14
CA PHE A 78 14.52 13.27 0.86
C PHE A 78 16.01 13.24 0.50
N PRO A 79 16.94 13.25 1.47
CA PRO A 79 18.35 13.08 1.19
C PRO A 79 18.65 11.69 0.63
N LYS A 80 19.87 11.53 0.09
CA LYS A 80 20.37 10.21 -0.32
C LYS A 80 20.55 9.33 0.92
N VAL A 81 19.81 8.21 0.98
CA VAL A 81 19.82 7.26 2.10
C VAL A 81 20.26 5.87 1.64
N THR A 82 20.39 4.94 2.59
CA THR A 82 20.77 3.55 2.29
C THR A 82 19.68 2.82 1.50
N VAL A 83 20.08 1.77 0.78
CA VAL A 83 19.17 0.95 -0.04
C VAL A 83 18.04 0.34 0.81
N ASP A 84 18.35 -0.10 2.03
CA ASP A 84 17.35 -0.66 2.94
C ASP A 84 16.28 0.36 3.33
N THR A 85 16.67 1.61 3.60
CA THR A 85 15.73 2.70 3.86
C THR A 85 14.87 2.99 2.63
N ILE A 86 15.44 2.98 1.43
CA ILE A 86 14.69 3.19 0.17
C ILE A 86 13.65 2.09 -0.02
N LEU A 87 14.01 0.83 0.21
CA LEU A 87 13.09 -0.31 0.11
C LEU A 87 11.93 -0.17 1.10
N LEU A 88 12.20 0.26 2.33
CA LEU A 88 11.18 0.50 3.34
C LEU A 88 10.24 1.66 2.93
N LEU A 89 10.80 2.78 2.49
CA LEU A 89 10.00 3.93 2.02
C LEU A 89 9.13 3.56 0.82
N SER A 90 9.68 2.80 -0.13
CA SER A 90 8.92 2.28 -1.27
C SER A 90 7.78 1.38 -0.82
N TYR A 91 8.02 0.49 0.14
CA TYR A 91 6.98 -0.38 0.71
C TYR A 91 5.88 0.43 1.39
N ILE A 92 6.24 1.35 2.30
CA ILE A 92 5.30 2.23 3.01
C ILE A 92 4.45 3.02 2.01
N THR A 93 5.07 3.59 0.98
CA THR A 93 4.35 4.36 -0.05
C THR A 93 3.34 3.47 -0.79
N SER A 94 3.74 2.26 -1.20
CA SER A 94 2.83 1.32 -1.86
C SER A 94 1.67 0.90 -0.97
N GLU A 95 1.91 0.66 0.33
CA GLU A 95 0.85 0.32 1.28
C GLU A 95 -0.11 1.50 1.49
N MET A 96 0.40 2.73 1.61
CA MET A 96 -0.43 3.93 1.72
C MET A 96 -1.33 4.10 0.48
N VAL A 97 -0.75 3.96 -0.72
CA VAL A 97 -1.51 4.01 -1.98
C VAL A 97 -2.59 2.92 -1.99
N TYR A 98 -2.24 1.69 -1.62
CA TYR A 98 -3.19 0.58 -1.57
C TYR A 98 -4.36 0.87 -0.62
N VAL A 99 -4.10 1.30 0.62
CA VAL A 99 -5.14 1.61 1.61
C VAL A 99 -6.07 2.71 1.10
N ILE A 100 -5.51 3.80 0.58
CA ILE A 100 -6.27 4.94 0.09
C ILE A 100 -7.13 4.54 -1.12
N VAL A 101 -6.57 3.83 -2.09
CA VAL A 101 -7.27 3.39 -3.30
C VAL A 101 -8.33 2.34 -2.98
N GLU A 102 -8.04 1.38 -2.09
CA GLU A 102 -9.02 0.39 -1.64
C GLU A 102 -10.22 1.05 -0.97
N GLY A 103 -9.98 1.99 -0.05
CA GLY A 103 -11.06 2.76 0.57
C GLY A 103 -11.84 3.61 -0.42
N ALA A 104 -11.18 4.13 -1.48
CA ALA A 104 -11.85 4.87 -2.54
C ALA A 104 -12.74 3.96 -3.40
N CYS A 105 -12.30 2.74 -3.71
CA CYS A 105 -13.13 1.73 -4.38
C CYS A 105 -14.37 1.37 -3.56
N ILE A 106 -14.21 1.20 -2.24
CA ILE A 106 -15.34 0.95 -1.33
C ILE A 106 -16.28 2.16 -1.32
N ALA A 107 -15.74 3.38 -1.18
CA ALA A 107 -16.55 4.60 -1.18
C ALA A 107 -17.38 4.76 -2.46
N ARG A 108 -16.81 4.45 -3.64
CA ARG A 108 -17.54 4.46 -4.90
C ARG A 108 -18.65 3.40 -4.95
N ASN A 109 -18.38 2.20 -4.42
CA ASN A 109 -19.37 1.12 -4.43
C ASN A 109 -20.53 1.36 -3.44
N ASP A 110 -20.26 2.08 -2.35
CA ASP A 110 -21.26 2.52 -1.37
C ASP A 110 -22.05 3.75 -1.84
N GLU A 111 -21.60 4.45 -2.89
CA GLU A 111 -22.20 5.68 -3.37
C GLU A 111 -23.51 5.43 -4.11
N ASP A 112 -24.55 6.20 -3.78
CA ASP A 112 -25.77 6.23 -4.56
C ASP A 112 -25.54 6.99 -5.87
N SER A 113 -25.69 6.29 -7.00
CA SER A 113 -25.44 6.82 -8.34
C SER A 113 -26.33 8.00 -8.73
N SER A 114 -27.40 8.26 -7.98
CA SER A 114 -28.31 9.38 -8.22
C SER A 114 -27.83 10.73 -7.64
N HIS A 115 -26.88 10.72 -6.69
CA HIS A 115 -26.49 11.92 -5.95
C HIS A 115 -25.34 12.71 -6.59
N PHE A 116 -24.57 12.10 -7.50
CA PHE A 116 -23.35 12.71 -8.03
C PHE A 116 -23.25 12.53 -9.55
N VAL A 117 -22.76 13.58 -10.22
CA VAL A 117 -22.44 13.52 -11.65
C VAL A 117 -21.03 12.99 -11.81
N ASN A 118 -20.87 11.87 -12.53
CA ASN A 118 -19.56 11.31 -12.82
C ASN A 118 -18.88 12.04 -13.97
N GLU A 119 -17.69 12.58 -13.72
CA GLU A 119 -16.78 13.00 -14.78
C GLU A 119 -16.30 11.80 -15.62
N PRO A 120 -16.14 11.94 -16.95
CA PRO A 120 -15.58 10.89 -17.79
C PRO A 120 -14.08 10.68 -17.49
N PRO A 121 -13.56 9.44 -17.59
CA PRO A 121 -14.25 8.23 -18.03
C PRO A 121 -15.18 7.66 -16.96
N GLU A 122 -16.33 7.16 -17.40
CA GLU A 122 -17.31 6.50 -16.53
C GLU A 122 -16.67 5.32 -15.80
N ASN A 123 -17.07 5.11 -14.54
CA ASN A 123 -16.52 4.10 -13.61
C ASN A 123 -15.08 4.36 -13.10
N SER A 124 -14.52 5.54 -13.34
CA SER A 124 -13.23 5.92 -12.73
C SER A 124 -13.36 6.29 -11.25
N LEU A 125 -12.25 6.19 -10.52
CA LEU A 125 -12.16 6.79 -9.19
C LEU A 125 -11.99 8.31 -9.34
N GLN A 126 -12.79 9.07 -8.61
CA GLN A 126 -12.80 10.53 -8.60
C GLN A 126 -12.32 11.05 -7.27
N LEU A 127 -11.92 12.32 -7.23
CA LEU A 127 -11.32 12.94 -6.04
C LEU A 127 -12.17 12.73 -4.78
N ARG A 128 -13.50 12.86 -4.90
CA ARG A 128 -14.43 12.63 -3.78
C ARG A 128 -14.34 11.24 -3.16
N HIS A 129 -14.05 10.20 -3.95
CA HIS A 129 -13.92 8.84 -3.41
C HIS A 129 -12.67 8.72 -2.55
N TYR A 130 -11.58 9.37 -2.94
CA TYR A 130 -10.35 9.46 -2.16
C TYR A 130 -10.55 10.28 -0.88
N GLU A 131 -11.25 11.40 -0.96
CA GLU A 131 -11.60 12.20 0.21
C GLU A 131 -12.47 11.40 1.20
N GLN A 132 -13.45 10.65 0.69
CA GLN A 132 -14.30 9.81 1.53
C GLN A 132 -13.53 8.63 2.14
N SER A 133 -12.59 8.04 1.40
CA SER A 133 -11.64 7.05 1.92
C SER A 133 -10.86 7.59 3.11
N LEU A 134 -10.33 8.81 3.01
CA LEU A 134 -9.64 9.49 4.10
C LEU A 134 -10.57 9.81 5.27
N ARG A 135 -11.79 10.30 5.01
CA ARG A 135 -12.79 10.59 6.07
C ARG A 135 -13.19 9.35 6.86
N LYS A 136 -13.26 8.16 6.24
CA LYS A 136 -13.56 6.90 6.92
C LYS A 136 -12.34 6.30 7.64
N SER A 137 -11.13 6.81 7.39
CA SER A 137 -9.91 6.32 8.02
C SER A 137 -9.75 6.90 9.42
N ARG A 138 -9.83 6.03 10.44
CA ARG A 138 -9.76 6.43 11.85
C ARG A 138 -8.48 7.20 12.20
N GLY A 139 -7.33 6.73 11.71
CA GLY A 139 -6.06 7.43 11.95
C GLY A 139 -6.02 8.82 11.32
N TYR A 140 -6.72 9.01 10.19
CA TYR A 140 -6.78 10.29 9.51
C TYR A 140 -7.72 11.25 10.25
N MET A 141 -8.86 10.74 10.74
CA MET A 141 -9.80 11.51 11.56
C MET A 141 -9.17 11.99 12.87
N GLU A 142 -8.46 11.11 13.59
CA GLU A 142 -7.95 11.41 14.92
C GLU A 142 -6.66 12.25 14.86
N HIS A 143 -5.78 11.98 13.88
CA HIS A 143 -4.42 12.51 13.88
C HIS A 143 -3.89 12.92 12.50
N GLY A 144 -4.69 12.89 11.45
CA GLY A 144 -4.24 13.15 10.08
C GLY A 144 -3.30 12.10 9.50
N ASN A 145 -3.24 10.91 10.11
CA ASN A 145 -2.31 9.84 9.75
C ASN A 145 -2.97 8.75 8.90
N VAL A 146 -2.21 8.16 7.97
CA VAL A 146 -2.66 6.95 7.26
C VAL A 146 -2.10 5.73 7.97
N LEU A 147 -2.98 4.93 8.57
CA LEU A 147 -2.59 3.66 9.20
C LEU A 147 -2.37 2.61 8.12
N ILE A 148 -1.18 2.01 8.13
CA ILE A 148 -0.79 0.94 7.20
C ILE A 148 -0.66 -0.38 7.95
N GLY A 149 -0.94 -1.49 7.27
CA GLY A 149 -0.86 -2.82 7.87
C GLY A 149 -1.98 -3.16 8.85
N TYR A 150 -2.97 -2.29 9.03
CA TYR A 150 -4.14 -2.51 9.88
C TYR A 150 -5.38 -2.77 9.01
N TYR A 151 -5.97 -3.95 9.15
CA TYR A 151 -7.33 -4.29 8.72
C TYR A 151 -7.95 -5.20 9.76
#